data_AF-A0A557S0M2-F1
#
_entry.id   AF-A0A557S0M2-F1
#
_cell.length_a   1.000
_cell.length_b   1.000
_cell.length_c   1.000
_cell.angle_alpha   90.00
_cell.angle_beta   90.00
_cell.angle_gamma   90.00
#
_symmetry.space_group_name_H-M   'P 1'
#
loop_
_entity.id
_entity.type
_entity.pdbx_description
1 polymer ?
#
loop_
_entity_poly.entity_id
_entity_poly.type
_entity_poly.pdbx_seq_one_letter_code
_entity_poly.pdbx_strand_id
1 'polypeptide(L)' 'MYIYIDLVMDNGELVRIECPQKHEDALHDSLEHCLKRRDWWSPNQFDKCTAEYMGLRMDRINMGRVVGEL' A
#
# COMPACT_ATOMS: atom_id res chain seq x y z
N MET A 1 7.01 1.07 -16.65
CA MET A 1 7.58 1.84 -15.53
C MET A 1 6.78 1.52 -14.29
N TYR A 2 7.46 1.29 -13.17
CA TYR A 2 6.83 0.98 -11.88
C TYR A 2 7.02 2.14 -10.92
N ILE A 3 6.04 2.33 -10.05
CA ILE A 3 6.07 3.24 -8.92
C ILE A 3 6.19 2.43 -7.63
N TYR A 4 6.78 3.06 -6.62
CA TYR A 4 6.97 2.47 -5.31
C TYR A 4 6.41 3.43 -4.27
N ILE A 5 5.58 2.91 -3.38
CA ILE A 5 5.01 3.66 -2.25
C ILE A 5 5.41 2.93 -0.97
N ASP A 6 6.06 3.63 -0.05
CA ASP A 6 6.44 3.08 1.25
C ASP A 6 5.46 3.57 2.32
N LEU A 7 4.70 2.64 2.90
CA LEU A 7 3.79 2.90 4.00
C LEU A 7 4.50 2.65 5.32
N VAL A 8 4.47 3.64 6.22
CA VAL A 8 5.03 3.53 7.58
C VAL A 8 3.97 2.94 8.51
N MET A 9 4.31 1.83 9.14
CA MET A 9 3.47 1.14 10.12
C MET A 9 3.68 1.69 11.54
N ASP A 10 2.71 1.48 12.42
CA ASP A 10 2.73 1.90 13.83
C ASP A 10 3.88 1.32 14.66
N ASN A 11 4.47 0.21 14.21
CA ASN A 11 5.65 -0.41 14.80
C ASN A 11 6.97 0.12 14.23
N GLY A 12 6.91 1.13 13.35
CA GLY A 12 8.06 1.76 12.71
C GLY A 12 8.59 1.03 11.48
N GLU A 13 7.98 -0.08 11.09
CA GLU A 13 8.40 -0.83 9.91
C GLU A 13 7.65 -0.40 8.64
N LEU A 14 8.13 -0.85 7.49
CA LEU A 14 7.64 -0.42 6.18
C LEU A 14 6.91 -1.53 5.46
N VAL A 15 5.79 -1.16 4.84
CA VAL A 15 5.17 -1.94 3.78
C VAL A 15 5.44 -1.25 2.45
N ARG A 16 6.18 -1.91 1.55
CA ARG A 16 6.44 -1.39 0.21
C ARG A 16 5.39 -1.89 -0.76
N ILE A 17 4.73 -0.96 -1.44
CA ILE A 17 3.83 -1.23 -2.55
C ILE A 17 4.59 -0.97 -3.85
N GLU A 18 4.56 -1.95 -4.75
CA GLU A 18 5.06 -1.81 -6.11
C GLU A 18 3.88 -1.94 -7.07
N CYS A 19 3.73 -0.96 -7.96
CA CYS A 19 2.61 -0.91 -8.90
C CYS A 19 3.04 -0.38 -10.28
N PRO A 20 2.41 -0.82 -11.38
CA PRO A 20 2.58 -0.18 -12.68
C PRO A 20 2.14 1.28 -12.64
N GLN A 21 2.91 2.19 -13.24
CA GLN A 21 2.62 3.64 -13.23
C GLN A 21 1.24 4.01 -13.80
N LYS A 22 0.65 3.18 -14.68
CA LYS A 22 -0.74 3.36 -15.17
C LYS A 22 -1.79 3.40 -14.06
N HIS A 23 -1.46 2.95 -12.86
CA HIS A 23 -2.35 2.91 -11.70
C HIS A 23 -2.03 3.99 -10.65
N GLU A 24 -1.06 4.88 -10.88
CA GLU A 24 -0.57 5.86 -9.90
C GLU A 24 -1.69 6.67 -9.24
N ASP A 25 -2.49 7.40 -10.02
CA ASP A 25 -3.58 8.23 -9.47
C ASP A 25 -4.60 7.38 -8.68
N ALA A 26 -5.06 6.28 -9.27
CA ALA A 26 -6.05 5.39 -8.65
C ALA A 26 -5.51 4.69 -7.40
N LEU A 27 -4.20 4.41 -7.36
CA LEU A 27 -3.52 3.82 -6.21
C LEU A 27 -3.53 4.80 -5.04
N HIS A 28 -3.07 6.03 -5.24
CA HIS A 28 -3.07 7.06 -4.19
C HIS A 28 -4.48 7.31 -3.66
N ASP A 29 -5.48 7.46 -4.54
CA ASP A 29 -6.88 7.63 -4.14
C ASP A 29 -7.39 6.44 -3.29
N SER A 30 -7.06 5.22 -3.69
CA SER A 30 -7.49 4.01 -2.97
C SER A 30 -6.83 3.90 -1.59
N LEU A 31 -5.54 4.23 -1.49
CA LEU A 31 -4.78 4.22 -0.24
C LEU A 31 -5.32 5.28 0.71
N GLU A 32 -5.55 6.50 0.23
CA GLU A 32 -6.08 7.60 1.03
C GLU A 32 -7.47 7.27 1.58
N HIS A 33 -8.35 6.70 0.75
CA HIS A 33 -9.67 6.25 1.19
C HIS A 33 -9.60 5.17 2.27
N CYS A 34 -8.73 4.17 2.11
CA CYS A 34 -8.59 3.10 3.10
C CYS A 34 -7.94 3.61 4.40
N LEU A 35 -6.98 4.53 4.31
CA LEU A 35 -6.34 5.17 5.46
C LEU A 35 -7.35 5.99 6.28
N LYS A 36 -8.17 6.83 5.63
CA LYS A 36 -9.23 7.62 6.28
C LYS A 36 -10.25 6.73 7.01
N ARG A 37 -10.55 5.56 6.44
CA ARG A 37 -11.49 4.58 7.02
C ARG A 37 -10.86 3.61 8.02
N ARG A 38 -9.53 3.59 8.12
CA ARG A 38 -8.77 2.58 8.87
C ARG A 38 -9.14 1.14 8.46
N ASP A 39 -9.36 0.93 7.17
CA ASP A 39 -9.81 -0.34 6.59
C ASP A 39 -8.64 -1.18 6.08
N TRP A 40 -8.93 -2.34 5.52
CA TRP A 40 -7.96 -3.18 4.81
C TRP A 40 -7.83 -2.75 3.35
N TRP A 41 -6.60 -2.56 2.89
CA TRP A 41 -6.28 -2.33 1.49
C TRP A 41 -5.64 -3.58 0.89
N SER A 42 -5.89 -3.89 -0.39
CA SER A 42 -5.30 -5.07 -1.05
C SER A 42 -4.60 -4.68 -2.36
N PRO A 43 -3.36 -5.11 -2.60
CA PRO A 43 -2.68 -4.87 -3.89
C PRO A 43 -3.39 -5.56 -5.05
N ASN A 44 -4.12 -6.66 -4.80
CA ASN A 44 -4.81 -7.45 -5.82
C ASN A 44 -5.97 -6.70 -6.51
N GLN A 45 -6.38 -5.54 -5.99
CA GLN A 45 -7.37 -4.69 -6.67
C GLN A 45 -6.81 -4.01 -7.92
N PHE A 46 -5.48 -4.00 -8.11
CA PHE A 46 -4.79 -3.45 -9.27
C PHE A 46 -3.93 -4.53 -9.93
N ASP A 47 -4.00 -4.60 -11.26
CA ASP A 47 -3.25 -5.59 -12.04
C ASP A 47 -1.73 -5.37 -11.89
N LYS A 48 -1.03 -6.45 -11.51
CA LYS A 48 0.43 -6.49 -11.29
C LYS A 48 0.94 -5.57 -10.17
N CYS A 49 0.08 -5.18 -9.25
CA CYS A 49 0.50 -4.55 -8.00
C CYS A 49 0.85 -5.61 -6.95
N THR A 50 1.87 -5.34 -6.14
CA THR A 50 2.27 -6.18 -5.02
C THR A 50 2.56 -5.34 -3.79
N ALA A 51 2.36 -5.90 -2.60
CA ALA A 51 2.78 -5.32 -1.34
C ALA A 51 3.73 -6.28 -0.61
N GLU A 52 4.76 -5.74 0.01
CA GLU A 52 5.77 -6.50 0.74
C GLU A 52 6.03 -5.89 2.12
N TYR A 53 6.08 -6.74 3.15
CA TYR A 53 6.41 -6.39 4.52
C TYR A 53 7.57 -7.28 5.00
N MET A 54 8.73 -6.70 5.30
CA MET A 54 9.93 -7.45 5.70
C MET A 54 10.32 -8.61 4.74
N GLY A 55 10.20 -8.42 3.42
CA GLY A 55 10.47 -9.48 2.45
C GLY A 55 9.34 -10.50 2.25
N LEU A 56 8.21 -10.35 2.96
CA LEU A 56 7.04 -11.21 2.82
C LEU A 56 5.95 -10.52 2.00
N ARG A 57 5.46 -11.21 0.96
CA ARG A 57 4.32 -10.73 0.18
C ARG A 57 3.04 -10.69 1.01
N MET A 58 2.31 -9.60 0.86
CA MET A 58 1.09 -9.30 1.59
C MET A 58 -0.11 -9.34 0.64
N ASP A 59 -1.14 -10.09 1.01
CA ASP A 59 -2.42 -10.09 0.29
C ASP A 59 -3.30 -8.89 0.66
N ARG A 60 -3.14 -8.38 1.89
CA ARG A 60 -3.85 -7.23 2.43
C ARG A 60 -2.99 -6.49 3.44
N ILE A 61 -3.13 -5.17 3.49
CA ILE A 61 -2.48 -4.25 4.42
C ILE A 61 -3.56 -3.70 5.33
N ASN A 62 -3.33 -3.73 6.64
CA ASN A 62 -4.22 -3.07 7.61
C ASN A 62 -3.87 -1.58 7.65
N MET A 63 -4.65 -0.75 6.97
CA MET A 63 -4.40 0.70 6.92
C MET A 63 -4.69 1.39 8.25
N GLY A 64 -5.42 0.75 9.18
CA GLY A 64 -5.56 1.22 10.56
C GLY A 64 -4.27 1.21 11.37
N ARG A 65 -3.24 0.50 10.89
CA ARG A 65 -1.88 0.47 11.47
C ARG A 65 -0.88 1.33 10.71
N VAL A 66 -1.28 1.94 9.61
CA VAL A 66 -0.42 2.85 8.84
C VAL A 66 -0.49 4.23 9.48
N VAL A 67 0.67 4.83 9.74
CA VAL A 67 0.81 6.16 10.35
C VAL A 67 1.21 7.23 9.33
N GLY A 68 1.66 6.83 8.13
CA GLY A 68 1.99 7.75 7.04
C GLY A 68 2.55 7.04 5.81
N GLU A 69 2.89 7.85 4.81
CA GLU A 69 3.56 7.48 3.57
C GLU A 69 4.91 8.22 3.52
N LEU A 70 5.93 7.60 2.91
CA LEU A 70 7.28 8.16 2.70
C LEU A 70 7.55 8.51 1.24
#